data_AF-U6DNS2-F1
#
_entry.id   AF-U6DNS2-F1
#
_cell.length_a   1.000
_cell.length_b   1.000
_cell.length_c   1.000
_cell.angle_alpha   90.00
_cell.angle_beta   90.00
_cell.angle_gamma   90.00
#
_symmetry.space_group_name_H-M   'P 1'
#
loop_
_entity.id
_entity.type
_entity.pdbx_description
1 polymer ?
#
loop_
_entity_poly.entity_id
_entity_poly.type
_entity_poly.pdbx_seq_one_letter_code
_entity_poly.pdbx_strand_id
1 'polypeptide(L)' 'GGIADRHGGLKRGDQLLSVNGVSVEGEHHEKAVELLKAAQGKVKLVVRYTPKVLEEMESRFEKMRSAKRRQQT' A
#
# COMPACT_ATOMS: atom_id res chain seq x y z
N GLY A 1 15.15 6.52 1.99
CA GLY A 1 14.31 7.06 3.06
C GLY A 1 13.55 8.29 2.64
N GLY A 2 12.26 8.12 2.34
CA GLY A 2 11.32 9.23 2.13
C GLY A 2 10.76 9.76 3.45
N ILE A 3 9.80 10.68 3.39
CA ILE A 3 9.14 11.26 4.58
C ILE A 3 8.50 10.17 5.45
N ALA A 4 7.83 9.19 4.83
CA ALA A 4 7.20 8.05 5.52
C ALA A 4 8.21 7.23 6.35
N ASP A 5 9.37 6.96 5.77
CA ASP A 5 10.46 6.20 6.41
C ASP A 5 11.07 6.98 7.58
N ARG A 6 11.36 8.27 7.38
CA ARG A 6 11.94 9.14 8.44
C ARG A 6 10.98 9.41 9.60
N HIS A 7 9.67 9.45 9.34
CA HIS A 7 8.67 9.61 10.39
C HIS A 7 8.52 8.33 11.23
N GLY A 8 8.82 7.15 10.67
CA GLY A 8 8.78 5.87 11.38
C GLY A 8 7.39 5.41 11.84
N GLY A 9 6.33 6.12 11.42
CA GLY A 9 4.95 5.82 11.82
C GLY A 9 4.25 4.79 10.93
N LEU A 10 4.88 4.41 9.82
CA LEU A 10 4.39 3.41 8.87
C LEU A 10 5.36 2.24 8.82
N LYS A 11 4.80 1.04 8.71
CA LYS A 11 5.56 -0.20 8.51
C LYS A 11 5.00 -0.99 7.33
N ARG A 12 5.85 -1.87 6.79
CA ARG A 12 5.43 -2.81 5.75
C ARG A 12 4.26 -3.65 6.29
N GLY A 13 3.20 -3.74 5.50
CA GLY A 13 1.97 -4.45 5.88
C GLY A 13 0.90 -3.56 6.50
N ASP A 14 1.10 -2.25 6.59
CA ASP A 14 0.02 -1.32 6.90
C ASP A 14 -0.91 -1.14 5.68
N GLN A 15 -2.21 -1.29 5.91
CA GLN A 15 -3.27 -0.98 4.96
C GLN A 15 -3.78 0.44 5.21
N LEU A 16 -3.85 1.24 4.15
CA LEU A 16 -4.39 2.59 4.18
C LEU A 16 -5.92 2.55 4.28
N LEU A 17 -6.47 3.27 5.26
CA LEU A 17 -7.91 3.41 5.47
C LEU A 17 -8.41 4.81 5.13
N SER A 18 -7.62 5.85 5.41
CA SER A 18 -7.98 7.23 5.06
C SER A 18 -6.78 8.15 4.86
N VAL A 19 -6.99 9.20 4.05
CA VAL A 19 -6.04 10.28 3.80
C VAL A 19 -6.72 11.60 4.15
N ASN A 20 -6.17 12.35 5.11
CA ASN A 20 -6.69 13.63 5.58
C ASN A 20 -8.19 13.59 5.96
N GLY A 21 -8.64 12.46 6.52
CA GLY A 21 -10.03 12.25 6.94
C GLY A 21 -10.97 11.72 5.86
N VAL A 22 -10.52 11.61 4.60
CA VAL A 22 -11.29 10.98 3.52
C VAL A 22 -11.00 9.48 3.49
N SER A 23 -12.03 8.67 3.69
CA SER A 23 -11.91 7.20 3.63
C SER A 23 -11.57 6.74 2.21
N VAL A 24 -10.75 5.69 2.13
CA VAL A 24 -10.42 4.96 0.89
C VAL A 24 -10.77 3.47 1.01
N GLU A 25 -11.49 3.07 2.06
CA GLU A 25 -11.96 1.69 2.21
C GLU A 25 -12.98 1.37 1.11
N GLY A 26 -12.75 0.28 0.37
CA GLY A 26 -13.59 -0.15 -0.75
C GLY A 26 -13.34 0.61 -2.06
N GLU A 27 -12.52 1.67 -2.03
CA GLU A 27 -12.14 2.42 -3.22
C GLU A 27 -11.04 1.71 -4.02
N HIS A 28 -10.96 2.05 -5.30
CA HIS A 28 -9.87 1.61 -6.16
C HIS A 28 -8.55 2.30 -5.78
N HIS A 29 -7.43 1.65 -6.08
CA HIS A 29 -6.07 2.14 -5.76
C HIS A 29 -5.83 3.57 -6.25
N GLU A 30 -6.38 3.91 -7.41
CA GLU A 30 -6.27 5.22 -8.05
C GLU A 30 -6.78 6.34 -7.15
N LYS A 31 -7.85 6.10 -6.38
CA LYS A 31 -8.41 7.12 -5.48
C LYS A 31 -7.45 7.49 -4.35
N ALA A 32 -6.81 6.48 -3.75
CA ALA A 32 -5.80 6.71 -2.73
C ALA A 32 -4.59 7.48 -3.30
N VAL A 33 -4.17 7.14 -4.53
CA VAL A 33 -3.07 7.84 -5.21
C VAL A 33 -3.43 9.29 -5.50
N GLU A 34 -4.64 9.56 -5.97
CA GLU A 34 -5.14 10.92 -6.21
C GLU A 34 -5.09 11.76 -4.94
N LEU A 35 -5.64 11.26 -3.83
CA LEU A 35 -5.66 11.96 -2.54
C LEU A 35 -4.26 12.24 -2.01
N LEU A 36 -3.34 11.27 -2.14
CA LEU A 36 -1.94 11.45 -1.71
C LEU A 36 -1.19 12.47 -2.58
N LYS A 37 -1.44 12.48 -3.89
CA LYS A 37 -0.83 13.46 -4.81
C LYS A 37 -1.36 14.87 -4.61
N ALA A 38 -2.64 15.01 -4.29
CA ALA A 38 -3.28 16.30 -4.04
C ALA A 38 -2.93 16.87 -2.66
N ALA A 39 -2.49 16.03 -1.71
CA ALA A 39 -2.16 16.48 -0.37
C ALA A 39 -0.92 17.38 -0.35
N GLN A 40 -1.02 18.50 0.38
CA GLN A 40 0.06 19.46 0.57
C GLN A 40 0.40 19.62 2.05
N GLY A 41 1.68 19.86 2.35
CA GLY A 41 2.14 20.07 3.72
C GLY A 41 2.04 18.80 4.58
N LYS A 42 1.27 18.86 5.67
CA LYS A 42 1.10 17.73 6.61
C LYS A 42 -0.02 16.81 6.13
N VAL A 43 0.28 15.51 6.06
CA VAL A 43 -0.68 14.47 5.71
C VAL A 43 -0.99 13.64 6.95
N LYS A 44 -2.28 13.50 7.27
CA LYS A 44 -2.76 12.60 8.32
C LYS A 44 -3.29 11.34 7.67
N LEU A 45 -2.72 10.20 8.03
CA LEU A 45 -3.15 8.89 7.56
C LEU A 45 -3.81 8.11 8.70
N VAL A 46 -4.85 7.36 8.37
CA VAL A 46 -5.33 6.27 9.24
C VAL A 46 -4.99 4.97 8.55
N VAL A 47 -4.30 4.09 9.27
CA VAL A 47 -3.82 2.81 8.76
C VAL A 47 -4.20 1.67 9.72
N ARG A 48 -4.24 0.46 9.19
CA ARG A 48 -4.42 -0.78 9.96
C ARG A 48 -3.29 -1.73 9.64
N TYR A 49 -2.62 -2.24 10.66
CA TYR A 49 -1.57 -3.22 10.46
C TYR A 49 -2.16 -4.59 10.08
N THR A 50 -1.91 -5.04 8.85
CA THR A 50 -2.47 -6.27 8.26
C THR A 50 -1.37 -7.13 7.60
N PRO A 51 -0.34 -7.57 8.35
CA PRO A 51 0.84 -8.25 7.77
C PRO A 51 0.50 -9.57 7.05
N LYS A 52 -0.53 -10.29 7.50
CA LYS A 52 -0.98 -11.54 6.85
C LYS A 52 -1.46 -11.31 5.42
N VAL A 53 -2.19 -10.22 5.19
CA VAL A 53 -2.68 -9.86 3.84
C VAL A 53 -1.50 -9.60 2.92
N LEU A 54 -0.50 -8.88 3.41
CA LEU A 54 0.72 -8.63 2.66
C LEU A 54 1.46 -9.93 2.31
N GLU A 55 1.66 -10.82 3.28
CA GLU A 55 2.32 -12.12 3.06
C GLU A 55 1.59 -12.96 1.99
N GLU A 56 0.26 -13.04 2.08
CA GLU A 56 -0.57 -13.73 1.09
C GLU A 56 -0.44 -13.11 -0.31
N MET A 57 -0.45 -11.79 -0.40
CA MET A 57 -0.26 -11.07 -1.67
C MET A 57 1.12 -11.36 -2.25
N GLU A 58 2.18 -11.28 -1.44
CA GLU A 58 3.56 -11.53 -1.88
C GLU A 58 3.73 -12.97 -2.40
N SER A 59 3.19 -13.97 -1.70
CA SER A 59 3.19 -15.36 -2.15
C SER A 59 2.46 -15.53 -3.50
N ARG A 60 1.33 -14.83 -3.70
CA ARG A 60 0.60 -14.85 -4.98
C ARG A 60 1.44 -14.26 -6.11
N PHE A 61 2.09 -13.12 -5.89
CA PHE A 61 2.95 -12.49 -6.90
C PHE A 61 4.16 -13.35 -7.26
N GLU A 62 4.77 -14.02 -6.28
CA GLU A 62 5.89 -14.92 -6.51
C GLU A 62 5.50 -16.15 -7.36
N LYS A 63 4.34 -16.75 -7.07
CA LYS A 63 3.79 -17.85 -7.88
C LYS A 63 3.54 -17.42 -9.33
N MET A 64 2.96 -16.24 -9.54
CA MET A 64 2.73 -15.69 -10.88
C MET A 64 4.03 -15.42 -11.64
N ARG A 65 5.03 -14.84 -10.98
CA ARG A 65 6.35 -14.59 -11.58
C ARG A 65 7.05 -15.89 -11.97
N SER A 66 7.01 -16.88 -11.07
CA SER A 66 7.59 -18.21 -11.29
C SER A 66 6.92 -18.95 -12.45
N ALA A 67 5.60 -18.86 -12.57
CA ALA A 67 4.84 -19.46 -13.67
C ALA A 67 5.19 -18.80 -15.02
N LYS A 68 5.25 -17.46 -15.06
CA LYS A 68 5.58 -16.72 -16.30
C LYS A 68 7.00 -16.98 -16.81
N ARG A 69 7.94 -17.20 -15.89
CA ARG A 69 9.34 -17.51 -16.21
C ARG A 69 9.54 -18.90 -16.82
N ARG A 70 8.66 -19.86 -16.49
CA ARG A 70 8.67 -21.22 -17.05
C ARG A 70 8.05 -21.34 -18.46
N GLN A 71 7.34 -20.31 -18.92
CA GLN A 71 6.70 -20.29 -20.26
C GLN A 71 7.57 -19.60 -21.33
N GLN A 72 8.74 -19.06 -20.97
CA GLN A 72 9.68 -18.35 -21.88
C GLN A 72 10.96 -19.14 -22.22
N THR A 73 11.04 -20.40 -21.78
CA THR A 73 12.06 -21.39 -22.16
C THR A 73 11.39 -22.54 -22.87
#